data_AF-A0A524NWW4-F1
#
_entry.id   AF-A0A524NWW4-F1
#
_cell.length_a   1.000
_cell.length_b   1.000
_cell.length_c   1.000
_cell.angle_alpha   90.00
_cell.angle_beta   90.00
_cell.angle_gamma   90.00
#
_symmetry.space_group_name_H-M   'P 1'
#
loop_
_entity.id
_entity.type
_entity.pdbx_description
1 polymer ?
#
loop_
_entity_poly.entity_id
_entity_poly.type
_entity_poly.pdbx_seq_one_letter_code
_entity_poly.pdbx_strand_id
1 'polypeptide(L)'
;MGTVHQAKCRDCGHVFKFSEGGGFKFAIINCNSCHLAISVSWEVKRRQNTHGKCSCGGTYSNEAKPRCEKCESANIEDLGTTIYFD
;
A
#
# COMPACT_ATOMS: atom_id res chain seq x y z
N MET A 1 -12.08 -1.22 6.32
CA MET A 1 -12.11 -2.48 5.54
C MET A 1 -10.93 -2.45 4.59
N GLY A 2 -10.34 -3.59 4.26
CA GLY A 2 -9.28 -3.66 3.25
C GLY A 2 -9.89 -3.61 1.85
N THR A 3 -9.33 -2.79 0.96
CA THR A 3 -9.75 -2.70 -0.43
C THR A 3 -8.59 -3.07 -1.34
N VAL A 4 -8.88 -3.76 -2.44
CA VAL A 4 -7.91 -3.92 -3.54
C VAL A 4 -8.38 -3.07 -4.69
N HIS A 5 -7.51 -2.18 -5.11
CA HIS A 5 -7.69 -1.29 -6.24
C HIS A 5 -6.94 -1.87 -7.43
N GLN A 6 -7.54 -1.74 -8.61
CA GLN A 6 -6.82 -1.90 -9.87
C GLN A 6 -6.50 -0.52 -10.42
N ALA A 7 -5.25 -0.30 -10.81
CA ALA A 7 -4.84 0.98 -11.39
C ALA A 7 -3.96 0.80 -12.62
N LYS A 8 -3.97 1.83 -13.47
CA LYS A 8 -3.11 1.94 -14.63
C LYS A 8 -2.15 3.11 -14.45
N CYS A 9 -0.85 2.88 -14.60
CA CYS A 9 0.10 3.97 -14.68
C CYS A 9 -0.10 4.76 -15.98
N ARG A 10 -0.22 6.08 -15.87
CA ARG A 10 -0.37 6.96 -17.03
C ARG A 10 0.94 7.19 -17.79
N ASP A 11 2.08 7.02 -17.12
CA ASP A 11 3.38 7.25 -17.75
C ASP A 11 3.89 6.03 -18.53
N CYS A 12 3.70 4.81 -18.02
CA CYS A 12 4.18 3.59 -18.69
C CYS A 12 3.06 2.65 -19.18
N GLY A 13 1.79 2.97 -18.90
CA GLY A 13 0.63 2.16 -19.30
C GLY A 13 0.44 0.85 -18.52
N HIS A 14 1.34 0.52 -17.57
CA HIS A 14 1.27 -0.72 -16.81
C HIS A 14 0.05 -0.76 -15.88
N VAL A 15 -0.69 -1.85 -15.92
CA VAL A 15 -1.83 -2.11 -15.05
C VAL A 15 -1.39 -3.00 -13.90
N PHE A 16 -1.64 -2.57 -12.68
CA PHE A 16 -1.24 -3.27 -11.46
C PHE A 16 -2.35 -3.16 -10.41
N LYS A 17 -2.21 -3.93 -9.33
CA LYS A 17 -3.16 -3.92 -8.21
C LYS A 17 -2.45 -3.45 -6.96
N PHE A 18 -3.12 -2.65 -6.13
CA PHE A 18 -2.60 -2.28 -4.83
C PHE A 18 -3.69 -2.40 -3.78
N SER A 19 -3.27 -2.63 -2.54
CA SER A 19 -4.19 -2.75 -1.41
C SER A 19 -4.13 -1.50 -0.55
N GLU A 20 -5.28 -1.00 -0.11
CA GLU A 20 -5.39 0.14 0.81
C GLU A 20 -6.33 -0.17 1.98
N GLY A 21 -6.20 0.62 3.04
CA GLY A 21 -7.06 0.55 4.22
C GLY A 21 -6.60 -0.50 5.24
N GLY A 22 -7.54 -1.34 5.68
CA GLY A 22 -7.33 -2.27 6.79
C GLY A 22 -8.63 -2.75 7.43
N GLY A 23 -8.56 -3.83 8.20
CA GLY A 23 -9.71 -4.34 8.97
C GLY A 23 -9.83 -3.70 10.36
N PHE A 24 -10.82 -4.15 11.13
CA PHE A 24 -10.99 -3.73 12.53
C PHE A 24 -9.74 -4.03 13.40
N LYS A 25 -8.94 -5.04 13.01
CA LYS A 25 -7.77 -5.53 13.75
C LYS A 25 -6.42 -5.38 13.02
N PHE A 26 -6.38 -4.81 11.82
CA PHE A 26 -5.13 -4.59 11.09
C PHE A 26 -5.16 -3.34 10.19
N ALA A 27 -3.98 -2.88 9.80
CA ALA A 27 -3.79 -1.87 8.76
C ALA A 27 -2.86 -2.42 7.67
N ILE A 28 -3.09 -2.02 6.43
CA ILE A 28 -2.16 -2.24 5.33
C ILE A 28 -1.26 -1.00 5.24
N ILE A 29 0.06 -1.21 5.22
CA ILE A 29 1.07 -0.14 5.12
C ILE A 29 2.07 -0.45 4.01
N ASN A 30 2.53 0.58 3.31
CA ASN A 30 3.40 0.42 2.15
C ASN A 30 4.75 1.07 2.40
N CYS A 31 5.83 0.53 1.84
CA CYS A 31 7.15 1.14 1.93
C CYS A 31 7.21 2.44 1.12
N ASN A 32 7.72 3.53 1.70
CA ASN A 32 7.89 4.79 0.99
C ASN A 32 8.96 4.75 -0.13
N SER A 33 9.83 3.74 -0.11
CA SER A 33 10.91 3.58 -1.09
C SER A 33 10.60 2.52 -2.15
N CYS A 34 10.31 1.28 -1.74
CA CYS A 34 10.08 0.19 -2.69
C CYS A 34 8.60 -0.17 -2.89
N HIS A 35 7.69 0.53 -2.20
CA HIS A 35 6.24 0.34 -2.32
C HIS A 35 5.70 -1.04 -1.92
N LEU A 36 6.52 -1.92 -1.35
CA LEU A 36 6.08 -3.20 -0.78
C LEU A 36 4.97 -2.96 0.24
N ALA A 37 3.83 -3.62 0.07
CA ALA A 37 2.70 -3.58 0.99
C ALA A 37 2.79 -4.73 2.01
N ILE A 38 2.51 -4.43 3.28
CA ILE A 38 2.42 -5.43 4.36
C ILE A 38 1.19 -5.17 5.22
N SER A 39 0.67 -6.22 5.86
CA SER A 39 -0.39 -6.12 6.87
C SER A 39 0.20 -6.11 8.27
N VAL A 40 -0.18 -5.13 9.09
CA VAL A 40 0.23 -5.03 10.50
C VAL A 40 -0.99 -5.04 11.42
N SER A 41 -0.93 -5.78 12.53
CA SER A 41 -2.00 -5.76 13.54
C SER A 41 -1.92 -4.51 14.43
N TRP A 42 -3.07 -4.04 14.95
CA TRP A 42 -3.09 -2.84 15.81
C TRP A 42 -2.34 -3.02 17.13
N GLU A 43 -2.17 -4.26 17.59
CA GLU A 43 -1.41 -4.57 18.80
C GLU A 43 0.07 -4.18 18.68
N VAL A 44 0.62 -4.25 17.46
CA VAL A 44 1.98 -3.80 17.14
C VAL A 44 2.03 -2.27 16.99
N LYS A 45 0.97 -1.65 16.48
CA LYS A 45 0.89 -0.22 16.14
C LYS A 45 0.94 0.72 17.36
N ARG A 46 0.53 0.29 18.57
CA ARG A 46 0.43 1.15 19.76
C ARG A 46 1.75 1.39 20.52
N ARG A 47 2.76 0.53 20.36
CA ARG A 47 4.00 0.60 21.17
C ARG A 47 5.14 1.34 20.50
N GLN A 48 5.15 1.41 19.18
CA GLN A 48 6.22 2.05 18.45
C GLN A 48 5.59 2.82 17.29
N ASN A 49 5.74 4.15 17.34
CA ASN A 49 5.42 5.06 16.24
C ASN A 49 6.38 4.86 15.04
N THR A 50 6.82 3.62 14.83
CA THR A 50 7.75 3.18 13.81
C THR A 50 7.02 2.13 13.01
N HIS A 51 6.43 2.57 11.91
CA HIS A 51 6.28 1.69 10.77
C HIS A 51 7.66 1.06 10.52
N GLY A 52 7.77 -0.27 10.62
CA GLY A 52 9.06 -0.97 10.65
C GLY A 52 9.98 -0.60 9.48
N LYS A 53 11.25 -0.97 9.56
CA LYS A 53 12.15 -0.84 8.40
C LYS A 53 11.82 -1.92 7.37
N CYS A 54 11.68 -1.50 6.12
CA CYS A 54 11.64 -2.40 4.98
C CYS A 54 13.05 -2.96 4.74
N SER A 55 13.13 -4.18 4.22
CA SER A 55 14.39 -4.81 3.79
C SER A 55 15.14 -4.01 2.71
N CYS A 56 14.47 -3.13 1.96
CA CYS A 56 15.12 -2.20 1.03
C CYS A 56 15.79 -1.00 1.72
N GLY A 57 15.65 -0.84 3.04
CA GLY A 57 16.14 0.31 3.82
C GLY A 57 15.13 1.44 3.99
N GLY A 58 13.99 1.39 3.29
CA GLY A 58 12.90 2.37 3.43
C GLY A 58 12.04 2.16 4.68
N THR A 59 11.13 3.09 4.94
CA THR A 59 10.18 3.03 6.06
C THR A 59 8.79 2.68 5.53
N TYR A 60 8.06 1.80 6.21
CA TYR A 60 6.65 1.62 5.90
C TYR A 60 5.84 2.86 6.30
N SER A 61 4.68 3.09 5.70
CA SER A 61 3.74 4.12 6.13
C SER A 61 2.34 3.75 5.68
N ASN A 62 1.35 4.12 6.47
CA ASN A 62 -0.07 4.07 6.09
C ASN A 62 -0.46 5.19 5.12
N GLU A 63 0.39 6.20 4.93
CA GLU A 63 0.17 7.32 4.00
C GLU A 63 0.95 7.16 2.69
N ALA A 64 1.68 6.06 2.55
CA ALA A 64 2.48 5.77 1.38
C ALA A 64 1.57 5.52 0.17
N LYS A 65 1.48 6.53 -0.71
CA LYS A 65 0.68 6.45 -1.93
C LYS A 65 1.12 5.28 -2.82
N PRO A 66 0.18 4.58 -3.46
CA PRO A 66 0.50 3.55 -4.44
C PRO A 66 1.31 4.13 -5.60
N ARG A 67 2.29 3.36 -6.05
CA ARG A 67 3.13 3.71 -7.20
C ARG A 67 3.21 2.54 -8.17
N CYS A 68 3.51 2.87 -9.42
CA CYS A 68 3.67 1.86 -10.45
C CYS A 68 4.86 0.94 -10.14
N GLU A 69 4.62 -0.38 -10.11
CA GLU A 69 5.64 -1.42 -9.90
C GLU A 69 6.74 -1.42 -10.99
N LYS A 70 6.46 -0.84 -12.17
CA LYS A 70 7.39 -0.83 -13.30
C LYS A 70 8.27 0.41 -13.39
N CYS A 71 7.74 1.58 -13.03
CA CYS A 71 8.42 2.87 -13.28
C CYS A 71 8.40 3.81 -12.08
N GLU A 72 7.87 3.38 -10.93
CA GLU A 72 7.84 4.14 -9.68
C GLU A 72 7.06 5.47 -9.77
N SER A 73 6.29 5.65 -10.85
CA SER A 73 5.45 6.82 -11.02
C SER A 73 4.27 6.80 -10.06
N ALA A 74 3.96 7.96 -9.50
CA ALA A 74 2.74 8.24 -8.74
C ALA A 74 1.57 8.68 -9.65
N ASN A 75 1.79 8.81 -10.96
CA ASN A 75 0.78 9.18 -11.93
C ASN A 75 -0.02 7.93 -12.35
N ILE A 76 -1.05 7.63 -11.57
CA ILE A 76 -1.87 6.42 -11.71
C ILE A 76 -3.34 6.80 -11.85
N GLU A 77 -4.06 6.00 -12.62
CA GLU A 77 -5.50 6.08 -12.81
C GLU A 77 -6.17 4.88 -12.13
N ASP A 78 -7.09 5.14 -11.21
CA ASP A 78 -7.92 4.11 -10.60
C ASP A 78 -8.92 3.57 -11.63
N LEU A 79 -8.87 2.27 -11.87
CA LEU A 79 -9.75 1.54 -12.80
C LEU A 79 -10.91 0.84 -12.08
N GLY A 80 -11.00 0.97 -10.76
CA GLY A 80 -12.04 0.34 -9.95
C GLY A 80 -11.51 -0.36 -8.70
N THR A 81 -12.40 -0.46 -7.71
CA THR A 81 -12.12 -1.06 -6.39
C THR A 81 -12.90 -2.36 -6.22
N THR A 82 -12.20 -3.42 -5.78
CA THR A 82 -12.83 -4.63 -5.22
C THR A 82 -12.77 -4.54 -3.69
N ILE A 83 -13.93 -4.53 -3.05
CA ILE A 83 -14.06 -4.49 -1.59
C ILE A 83 -14.05 -5.92 -1.07
N TYR A 84 -13.18 -6.23 -0.11
CA TYR A 84 -13.26 -7.49 0.64
C TYR A 84 -14.21 -7.30 1.82
N PHE A 85 -15.29 -8.08 1.85
CA PHE A 85 -16.13 -8.25 3.03
C PHE A 85 -15.49 -9.34 3.91
N ASP A 86 -15.26 -9.02 5.18
CA ASP A 86 -14.90 -10.00 6.22
C ASP A 86 -16.17 -10.75 6.66
#